data_AF-A0A6B0ZIM8-F1
#
_entry.id   AF-A0A6B0ZIM8-F1
#
_cell.length_a   1.000
_cell.length_b   1.000
_cell.length_c   1.000
_cell.angle_alpha   90.00
_cell.angle_beta   90.00
_cell.angle_gamma   90.00
#
_symmetry.space_group_name_H-M   'P 1'
#
loop_
_entity.id
_entity.type
_entity.pdbx_description
1 polymer ?
#
loop_
_entity_poly.entity_id
_entity_poly.type
_entity_poly.pdbx_seq_one_letter_code
_entity_poly.pdbx_strand_id
1 'polypeptide(L)'
;MTLDWYTTLLVEGGVATVCVYGLNHFASAVGRRYEQKLWPRHPYDLPTHLWLHPEHSRVSPQQKQLYYKAVLDILGLDIPQAAAAGDSTVLEQTIDDAIRDLRNKFRVSYPRGLLATHNEEYGFARNFAGLRPVWLAASIFSIGATSIVFATTGRGLNWGLLATIILILAVIIAVNQRHYVRQRAERYAESFFSTLGDFSE
;
A
#
# COMPACT_ATOMS: atom_id res chain seq x y z
N MET A 1 35.55 7.18 32.90
CA MET A 1 35.03 8.05 31.83
C MET A 1 33.56 7.72 31.66
N THR A 2 32.69 8.40 32.40
CA THR A 2 31.24 8.17 32.34
C THR A 2 30.72 8.86 31.09
N LEU A 3 30.29 8.09 30.10
CA LEU A 3 29.54 8.65 28.97
C LEU A 3 28.32 9.36 29.57
N ASP A 4 28.21 10.65 29.31
CA ASP A 4 27.15 11.47 29.88
C ASP A 4 25.80 11.01 29.33
N TRP A 5 24.82 10.80 30.20
CA TRP A 5 23.53 10.17 29.85
C TRP A 5 22.79 10.88 28.70
N TYR A 6 23.02 12.17 28.51
CA TYR A 6 22.50 12.96 27.38
C TYR A 6 23.21 12.65 26.05
N THR A 7 24.51 12.33 26.06
CA THR A 7 25.22 11.85 24.86
C THR A 7 24.75 10.45 24.46
N THR A 8 24.48 9.59 25.44
CA THR A 8 23.87 8.26 25.20
C THR A 8 22.47 8.41 24.61
N LEU A 9 21.61 9.27 25.18
CA LEU A 9 20.27 9.54 24.62
C LEU A 9 20.30 10.16 23.22
N LEU A 10 21.22 11.08 22.94
CA LEU A 10 21.33 11.72 21.63
C LEU A 10 21.89 10.77 20.56
N VAL A 11 22.87 9.93 20.92
CA VAL A 11 23.44 8.92 20.02
C VAL A 11 22.44 7.78 19.80
N GLU A 12 21.80 7.26 20.85
CA GLU A 12 20.76 6.23 20.74
C GLU A 12 19.53 6.76 20.00
N GLY A 13 19.08 7.98 20.30
CA GLY A 13 17.96 8.63 19.63
C GLY A 13 18.23 8.93 18.15
N GLY A 14 19.43 9.42 17.83
CA GLY A 14 19.86 9.69 16.46
C GLY A 14 19.98 8.41 15.62
N VAL A 15 20.68 7.39 16.15
CA VAL A 15 20.84 6.10 15.46
C VAL A 15 19.50 5.40 15.28
N ALA A 16 18.66 5.36 16.32
CA ALA A 16 17.32 4.77 16.21
C ALA A 16 16.47 5.48 15.13
N THR A 17 16.53 6.81 15.07
CA THR A 17 15.81 7.58 14.04
C THR A 17 16.28 7.21 12.64
N VAL A 18 17.60 7.21 12.40
CA VAL A 18 18.16 6.83 11.09
C VAL A 18 17.77 5.40 10.72
N CYS A 19 17.81 4.46 11.66
CA CYS A 19 17.38 3.08 11.44
C CYS A 19 15.89 2.99 11.08
N VAL A 20 15.02 3.71 11.79
CA VAL A 20 13.56 3.72 11.51
C VAL A 20 13.26 4.32 10.14
N TYR A 21 13.86 5.47 9.82
CA TYR A 21 13.70 6.10 8.50
C TYR A 21 14.24 5.21 7.38
N GLY A 22 15.44 4.65 7.57
CA GLY A 22 16.05 3.71 6.63
C GLY A 22 15.17 2.48 6.39
N LEU A 23 14.63 1.90 7.46
CA LEU A 23 13.71 0.76 7.38
C LEU A 23 12.42 1.14 6.66
N ASN A 24 11.85 2.33 6.92
CA ASN A 24 10.65 2.78 6.23
C ASN A 24 10.89 2.98 4.72
N HIS A 25 12.04 3.56 4.33
CA HIS A 25 12.43 3.70 2.92
C HIS A 25 12.67 2.35 2.25
N PHE A 26 13.32 1.42 2.95
CA PHE A 26 13.52 0.06 2.47
C PHE A 26 12.18 -0.67 2.28
N ALA A 27 11.30 -0.63 3.28
CA ALA A 27 9.95 -1.20 3.22
C ALA A 27 9.16 -0.63 2.04
N SER A 28 9.25 0.68 1.83
CA SER A 28 8.62 1.37 0.70
C SER A 28 9.19 0.95 -0.65
N ALA A 29 10.51 0.77 -0.76
CA ALA A 29 11.14 0.33 -1.99
C ALA A 29 10.75 -1.11 -2.35
N VAL A 30 10.73 -2.02 -1.37
CA VAL A 30 10.30 -3.40 -1.58
C VAL A 30 8.78 -3.47 -1.84
N GLY A 31 7.99 -2.64 -1.17
CA GLY A 31 6.55 -2.50 -1.40
C GLY A 31 6.21 -2.09 -2.83
N ARG A 32 6.96 -1.14 -3.42
CA ARG A 32 6.79 -0.76 -4.85
C ARG A 32 7.12 -1.91 -5.81
N ARG A 33 8.15 -2.70 -5.52
CA ARG A 33 8.46 -3.91 -6.31
C ARG A 33 7.36 -4.96 -6.19
N TYR A 34 6.76 -5.09 -5.01
CA TYR A 34 5.61 -5.97 -4.80
C TYR A 34 4.38 -5.48 -5.59
N GLU A 35 4.12 -4.16 -5.59
CA GLU A 35 3.03 -3.54 -6.34
C GLU A 35 3.13 -3.81 -7.84
N GLN A 36 4.31 -3.66 -8.44
CA GLN A 36 4.57 -3.99 -9.85
C GLN A 36 4.28 -5.47 -10.18
N LYS A 37 4.48 -6.38 -9.22
CA LYS A 37 4.15 -7.81 -9.38
C LYS A 37 2.66 -8.08 -9.17
N LEU A 38 2.02 -7.31 -8.29
CA LEU A 38 0.60 -7.46 -7.99
C LEU A 38 -0.27 -6.97 -9.15
N TRP A 39 0.19 -5.91 -9.83
CA TRP A 39 -0.47 -5.18 -10.90
C TRP A 39 0.45 -5.13 -12.14
N PRO A 40 0.41 -6.15 -13.02
CA PRO A 40 1.33 -6.25 -14.15
C PRO A 40 1.29 -5.06 -15.11
N ARG A 41 0.11 -4.47 -15.34
CA ARG A 41 -0.06 -3.25 -16.15
C ARG A 41 -0.16 -1.99 -15.30
N HIS A 42 0.64 -1.88 -14.24
CA HIS A 42 0.65 -0.69 -13.39
C HIS A 42 0.91 0.60 -14.22
N PRO A 43 0.12 1.67 -14.06
CA PRO A 43 -0.91 1.87 -13.04
C PRO A 43 -2.34 1.45 -13.46
N TYR A 44 -2.56 1.03 -14.70
CA TYR A 44 -3.87 0.78 -15.31
C TYR A 44 -4.68 -0.35 -14.65
N ASP A 45 -4.02 -1.33 -14.03
CA ASP A 45 -4.68 -2.39 -13.27
C ASP A 45 -5.14 -1.95 -11.86
N LEU A 46 -4.80 -0.74 -11.40
CA LEU A 46 -5.23 -0.24 -10.10
C LEU A 46 -6.74 0.03 -10.09
N PRO A 47 -7.46 -0.24 -8.98
CA PRO A 47 -8.89 0.01 -8.89
C PRO A 47 -9.31 1.43 -9.27
N THR A 48 -8.52 2.46 -8.95
CA THR A 48 -8.80 3.85 -9.37
C THR A 48 -8.87 4.01 -10.88
N HIS A 49 -8.00 3.33 -11.64
CA HIS A 49 -7.98 3.38 -13.10
C HIS A 49 -9.10 2.53 -13.69
N LEU A 50 -9.23 1.30 -13.19
CA LEU A 50 -10.26 0.38 -13.63
C LEU A 50 -11.67 0.96 -13.48
N TRP A 51 -11.94 1.74 -12.43
CA TRP A 51 -13.27 2.30 -12.20
C TRP A 51 -13.64 3.41 -13.18
N LEU A 52 -12.65 4.10 -13.76
CA LEU A 52 -12.83 5.05 -14.86
C LEU A 52 -12.76 4.38 -16.24
N HIS A 53 -12.32 3.14 -16.33
CA HIS A 53 -12.26 2.44 -17.61
C HIS A 53 -13.69 2.08 -18.09
N PRO A 54 -14.10 2.43 -19.33
CA PRO A 54 -15.46 2.21 -19.82
C PRO A 54 -15.92 0.76 -19.72
N GLU A 55 -15.05 -0.19 -20.07
CA GLU A 55 -15.37 -1.62 -20.14
C GLU A 55 -15.46 -2.33 -18.78
N HIS A 56 -14.99 -1.71 -17.70
CA HIS A 56 -14.86 -2.41 -16.43
C HIS A 56 -16.19 -2.46 -15.65
N SER A 57 -16.71 -3.64 -15.35
CA SER A 57 -18.09 -3.81 -14.84
C SER A 57 -18.31 -3.52 -13.34
N ARG A 58 -17.26 -3.19 -12.59
CA ARG A 58 -17.37 -3.04 -11.12
C ARG A 58 -18.13 -1.80 -10.65
N VAL A 59 -18.23 -0.78 -11.48
CA VAL A 59 -18.98 0.45 -11.20
C VAL A 59 -20.14 0.53 -12.18
N SER A 60 -21.33 0.86 -11.70
CA SER A 60 -22.52 0.98 -12.56
C SER A 60 -22.32 2.07 -13.62
N PRO A 61 -22.93 1.93 -14.81
CA PRO A 61 -22.82 2.94 -15.86
C PRO A 61 -23.25 4.34 -15.39
N GLN A 62 -24.29 4.44 -14.57
CA GLN A 62 -24.77 5.71 -14.01
C GLN A 62 -23.72 6.36 -13.11
N GLN A 63 -23.09 5.59 -12.22
CA GLN A 63 -22.07 6.11 -11.31
C GLN A 63 -20.81 6.54 -12.09
N LYS A 64 -20.44 5.81 -13.14
CA LYS A 64 -19.33 6.22 -14.02
C LYS A 64 -19.60 7.55 -14.71
N GLN A 65 -20.82 7.80 -15.17
CA GLN A 65 -21.17 9.07 -15.78
C GLN A 65 -20.99 10.24 -14.81
N LEU A 66 -21.32 10.06 -13.52
CA LEU A 66 -21.05 11.05 -12.49
C LEU A 66 -19.54 11.29 -12.32
N TYR A 67 -18.73 10.23 -12.32
CA TYR A 67 -17.27 10.37 -12.25
C TYR A 67 -16.70 11.09 -13.47
N TYR A 68 -17.14 10.74 -14.67
CA TYR A 68 -16.68 11.41 -15.89
C TYR A 68 -17.05 12.87 -15.92
N LYS A 69 -18.28 13.20 -15.51
CA LYS A 69 -18.72 14.60 -15.38
C LYS A 69 -17.85 15.34 -14.37
N ALA A 70 -17.61 14.79 -13.18
CA ALA A 70 -16.77 15.43 -12.18
C ALA A 70 -15.32 15.62 -12.67
N VAL A 71 -14.74 14.63 -13.35
CA VAL A 71 -13.40 14.75 -13.96
C VAL A 71 -13.38 15.87 -15.01
N LEU A 72 -14.39 15.94 -15.88
CA LEU A 72 -14.51 16.98 -16.89
C LEU A 72 -14.66 18.37 -16.26
N ASP A 73 -15.52 18.50 -15.24
CA ASP A 73 -15.78 19.77 -14.57
C ASP A 73 -14.55 20.29 -13.80
N ILE A 74 -13.77 19.40 -13.17
CA ILE A 74 -12.61 19.76 -12.33
C ILE A 74 -11.33 19.94 -13.15
N LEU A 75 -11.12 19.11 -14.18
CA LEU A 75 -9.86 19.02 -14.92
C LEU A 75 -9.98 19.38 -16.41
N GLY A 76 -11.19 19.42 -16.97
CA GLY A 76 -11.39 19.61 -18.41
C GLY A 76 -11.02 18.39 -19.26
N LEU A 77 -10.90 17.19 -18.66
CA LEU A 77 -10.54 15.96 -19.36
C LEU A 77 -11.79 15.14 -19.69
N ASP A 78 -12.07 14.93 -20.98
CA ASP A 78 -13.23 14.16 -21.46
C ASP A 78 -12.87 12.69 -21.72
N ILE A 79 -13.10 11.84 -20.71
CA ILE A 79 -12.86 10.40 -20.79
C ILE A 79 -13.79 9.72 -21.82
N PRO A 80 -15.11 9.98 -21.88
CA PRO A 80 -15.97 9.49 -22.95
C PRO A 80 -15.48 9.83 -24.37
N GLN A 81 -14.99 11.05 -24.60
CA GLN A 81 -14.44 11.45 -25.90
C GLN A 81 -13.17 10.66 -26.23
N ALA A 82 -12.26 10.50 -25.27
CA ALA A 82 -11.05 9.69 -25.45
C ALA A 82 -11.41 8.22 -25.75
N ALA A 83 -12.45 7.67 -25.12
CA ALA A 83 -12.94 6.33 -25.41
C ALA A 83 -13.56 6.21 -26.81
N ALA A 84 -14.32 7.23 -27.24
CA ALA A 84 -14.96 7.25 -28.56
C ALA A 84 -13.96 7.33 -29.72
N ALA A 85 -12.76 7.88 -29.49
CA ALA A 85 -11.69 7.92 -30.49
C ALA A 85 -11.16 6.52 -30.86
N GLY A 86 -11.44 5.49 -30.05
CA GLY A 86 -11.07 4.10 -30.33
C GLY A 86 -9.59 3.76 -30.11
N ASP A 87 -8.77 4.72 -29.67
CA ASP A 87 -7.38 4.49 -29.30
C ASP A 87 -7.26 4.18 -27.81
N SER A 88 -7.06 2.89 -27.49
CA SER A 88 -6.87 2.40 -26.12
C SER A 88 -5.72 3.09 -25.38
N THR A 89 -4.66 3.52 -26.08
CA THR A 89 -3.51 4.18 -25.45
C THR A 89 -3.88 5.58 -25.01
N VAL A 90 -4.58 6.32 -25.87
CA VAL A 90 -5.05 7.69 -25.57
C VAL A 90 -6.04 7.67 -24.40
N LEU A 91 -6.94 6.69 -24.36
CA LEU A 91 -7.86 6.49 -23.25
C LEU A 91 -7.11 6.23 -21.93
N GLU A 92 -6.16 5.29 -21.93
CA GLU A 92 -5.38 4.95 -20.74
C GLU A 92 -4.55 6.14 -20.23
N GLN A 93 -3.94 6.91 -21.13
CA GLN A 93 -3.21 8.14 -20.79
C GLN A 93 -4.12 9.21 -20.21
N THR A 94 -5.30 9.43 -20.81
CA THR A 94 -6.29 10.40 -20.31
C THR A 94 -6.74 10.04 -18.89
N ILE A 95 -6.95 8.74 -18.62
CA ILE A 95 -7.31 8.26 -17.28
C ILE A 95 -6.14 8.44 -16.28
N ASP A 96 -4.90 8.10 -16.67
CA ASP A 96 -3.74 8.27 -15.79
C ASP A 96 -3.51 9.75 -15.44
N ASP A 97 -3.58 10.64 -16.44
CA ASP A 97 -3.48 12.08 -16.23
C ASP A 97 -4.57 12.60 -15.30
N ALA A 98 -5.83 12.19 -15.52
CA ALA A 98 -6.94 12.55 -14.64
C ALA A 98 -6.72 12.11 -13.19
N ILE A 99 -6.30 10.86 -12.97
CA ILE A 99 -6.08 10.33 -11.62
C ILE A 99 -4.88 11.00 -10.95
N ARG A 100 -3.80 11.26 -11.69
CA ARG A 100 -2.60 11.93 -11.18
C ARG A 100 -2.94 13.35 -10.71
N ASP A 101 -3.68 14.10 -11.50
CA ASP A 101 -4.00 15.49 -11.20
C ASP A 101 -5.06 15.63 -10.10
N LEU A 102 -6.07 14.77 -10.09
CA LEU A 102 -7.02 14.66 -8.97
C LEU A 102 -6.29 14.31 -7.67
N ARG A 103 -5.37 13.35 -7.68
CA ARG A 103 -4.60 12.98 -6.48
C ARG A 103 -3.79 14.16 -5.94
N ASN A 104 -3.19 14.97 -6.84
CA ASN A 104 -2.46 16.17 -6.45
C ASN A 104 -3.39 17.21 -5.80
N LYS A 105 -4.58 17.45 -6.37
CA LYS A 105 -5.60 18.35 -5.80
C LYS A 105 -6.12 17.86 -4.45
N PHE A 106 -6.43 16.57 -4.35
CA PHE A 106 -6.93 15.95 -3.12
C PHE A 106 -5.91 15.99 -1.99
N ARG A 107 -4.63 15.80 -2.30
CA ARG A 107 -3.55 15.89 -1.31
C ARG A 107 -3.48 17.27 -0.63
N VAL A 108 -3.71 18.34 -1.39
CA VAL A 108 -3.69 19.72 -0.87
C VAL A 108 -4.95 20.01 -0.08
N SER A 109 -6.10 19.54 -0.56
CA SER A 109 -7.41 19.95 -0.04
C SER A 109 -7.91 19.07 1.13
N TYR A 110 -7.50 17.81 1.18
CA TYR A 110 -7.89 16.85 2.22
C TYR A 110 -6.67 16.15 2.85
N PRO A 111 -5.74 16.90 3.50
CA PRO A 111 -4.49 16.34 4.00
C PRO A 111 -4.66 15.32 5.12
N ARG A 112 -5.82 15.28 5.79
CA ARG A 112 -6.12 14.35 6.90
C ARG A 112 -7.51 13.69 6.78
N GLY A 113 -8.04 13.60 5.56
CA GLY A 113 -9.34 12.98 5.31
C GLY A 113 -9.31 11.44 5.30
N LEU A 114 -10.48 10.83 5.10
CA LEU A 114 -10.61 9.38 4.94
C LEU A 114 -9.74 8.85 3.78
N LEU A 115 -9.63 9.63 2.70
CA LEU A 115 -8.74 9.33 1.58
C LEU A 115 -7.27 9.21 1.99
N ALA A 116 -6.77 10.13 2.83
CA ALA A 116 -5.40 10.09 3.32
C ALA A 116 -5.16 8.85 4.17
N THR A 117 -6.10 8.52 5.05
CA THR A 117 -6.06 7.31 5.89
C THR A 117 -6.01 6.05 5.04
N HIS A 118 -6.91 5.90 4.06
CA HIS A 118 -6.90 4.70 3.20
C HIS A 118 -5.69 4.63 2.27
N ASN A 119 -5.10 5.76 1.87
CA ASN A 119 -3.83 5.80 1.15
C ASN A 119 -2.67 5.27 2.02
N GLU A 120 -2.62 5.70 3.28
CA GLU A 120 -1.64 5.22 4.25
C GLU A 120 -1.82 3.72 4.54
N GLU A 121 -3.05 3.26 4.74
CA GLU A 121 -3.35 1.84 4.95
C GLU A 121 -2.96 0.97 3.74
N TYR A 122 -3.27 1.42 2.52
CA TYR A 122 -2.84 0.73 1.30
C TYR A 122 -1.31 0.70 1.19
N GLY A 123 -0.65 1.84 1.46
CA GLY A 123 0.80 1.98 1.51
C GLY A 123 1.46 1.03 2.52
N PHE A 124 0.90 0.95 3.73
CA PHE A 124 1.34 0.03 4.77
C PHE A 124 1.15 -1.43 4.33
N ALA A 125 -0.03 -1.79 3.83
CA ALA A 125 -0.36 -3.15 3.40
C ALA A 125 0.61 -3.65 2.31
N ARG A 126 0.90 -2.84 1.28
CA ARG A 126 1.84 -3.22 0.21
C ARG A 126 3.28 -3.31 0.71
N ASN A 127 3.70 -2.40 1.60
CA ASN A 127 5.06 -2.40 2.16
C ASN A 127 5.28 -3.65 3.02
N PHE A 128 4.31 -3.97 3.87
CA PHE A 128 4.33 -5.15 4.73
C PHE A 128 4.33 -6.46 3.92
N ALA A 129 3.51 -6.54 2.86
CA ALA A 129 3.49 -7.68 1.94
C ALA A 129 4.80 -7.81 1.14
N GLY A 130 5.41 -6.69 0.75
CA GLY A 130 6.72 -6.66 0.12
C GLY A 130 7.82 -7.24 1.01
N LEU A 131 7.77 -6.95 2.31
CA LEU A 131 8.70 -7.47 3.31
C LEU A 131 8.52 -8.96 3.64
N ARG A 132 7.59 -9.66 2.98
CA ARG A 132 7.33 -11.10 3.23
C ARG A 132 8.57 -11.97 3.36
N PRO A 133 9.54 -11.94 2.43
CA PRO A 133 10.72 -12.77 2.54
C PRO A 133 11.53 -12.50 3.82
N VAL A 134 11.56 -11.24 4.28
CA VAL A 134 12.34 -10.81 5.45
C VAL A 134 11.71 -11.35 6.73
N TRP A 135 10.43 -11.10 6.96
CA TRP A 135 9.80 -11.54 8.21
C TRP A 135 9.55 -13.05 8.25
N LEU A 136 9.40 -13.75 7.11
CA LEU A 136 9.40 -15.21 7.06
C LEU A 136 10.78 -15.78 7.41
N ALA A 137 11.85 -15.25 6.82
CA ALA A 137 13.21 -15.71 7.12
C ALA A 137 13.55 -15.49 8.60
N ALA A 138 13.19 -14.33 9.16
CA ALA A 138 13.36 -14.04 10.58
C ALA A 138 12.59 -15.03 11.48
N SER A 139 11.35 -15.37 11.11
CA SER A 139 10.53 -16.33 11.86
C SER A 139 11.12 -17.74 11.84
N ILE A 140 11.60 -18.20 10.67
CA ILE A 140 12.26 -19.51 10.51
C ILE A 140 13.57 -19.55 11.33
N PHE A 141 14.38 -18.49 11.22
CA PHE A 141 15.62 -18.37 11.97
C PHE A 141 15.37 -18.38 13.48
N SER A 142 14.33 -17.68 13.95
CA SER A 142 13.95 -17.66 15.37
C SER A 142 13.63 -19.07 15.89
N ILE A 143 12.87 -19.87 15.14
CA ILE A 143 12.58 -21.26 15.53
C ILE A 143 13.86 -22.09 15.55
N GLY A 144 14.72 -21.96 14.53
CA GLY A 144 16.00 -22.67 14.49
C GLY A 144 16.87 -22.35 15.71
N ALA A 145 17.01 -21.07 16.03
CA ALA A 145 17.78 -20.61 17.19
C ALA A 145 17.20 -21.16 18.50
N THR A 146 15.88 -21.04 18.72
CA THR A 146 15.24 -21.56 19.94
C THR A 146 15.33 -23.08 20.05
N SER A 147 15.26 -23.81 18.93
CA SER A 147 15.42 -25.26 18.88
C SER A 147 16.84 -25.68 19.29
N ILE A 148 17.87 -24.97 18.83
CA ILE A 148 19.28 -25.22 19.19
C ILE A 148 19.49 -24.95 20.69
N VAL A 149 18.97 -23.85 21.22
CA VAL A 149 19.06 -23.53 22.66
C VAL A 149 18.39 -24.62 23.49
N PHE A 150 17.20 -25.08 23.08
CA PHE A 150 16.51 -26.15 23.77
C PHE A 150 17.29 -27.48 23.73
N ALA A 151 17.82 -27.86 22.55
CA ALA A 151 18.60 -29.09 22.40
C ALA A 151 19.90 -29.11 23.22
N THR A 152 20.54 -27.96 23.39
CA THR A 152 21.84 -27.87 24.08
C THR A 152 21.71 -27.64 25.58
N THR A 153 20.66 -26.97 26.05
CA THR A 153 20.52 -26.56 27.45
C THR A 153 19.34 -27.20 28.19
N GLY A 154 18.40 -27.82 27.46
CA GLY A 154 17.12 -28.28 28.01
C GLY A 154 16.17 -27.16 28.44
N ARG A 155 16.54 -25.89 28.22
CA ARG A 155 15.75 -24.70 28.61
C ARG A 155 15.16 -24.01 27.38
N GLY A 156 14.17 -23.15 27.60
CA GLY A 156 13.64 -22.28 26.54
C GLY A 156 12.50 -22.90 25.72
N LEU A 157 11.86 -23.96 26.19
CA LEU A 157 10.68 -24.55 25.54
C LEU A 157 9.59 -23.51 25.25
N ASN A 158 9.31 -22.61 26.21
CA ASN A 158 8.32 -21.55 26.06
C ASN A 158 8.65 -20.61 24.88
N TRP A 159 9.93 -20.27 24.70
CA TRP A 159 10.38 -19.43 23.58
C TRP A 159 10.28 -20.17 22.24
N GLY A 160 10.55 -21.47 22.23
CA GLY A 160 10.31 -22.32 21.06
C GLY A 160 8.84 -22.34 20.67
N LEU A 161 7.94 -22.57 21.63
CA LEU A 161 6.48 -22.55 21.40
C LEU A 161 6.00 -21.21 20.86
N LEU A 162 6.45 -20.10 21.46
CA LEU A 162 6.12 -18.75 20.97
C LEU A 162 6.62 -18.53 19.55
N ALA A 163 7.87 -18.92 19.24
CA ALA A 163 8.43 -18.79 17.90
C ALA A 163 7.64 -19.64 16.88
N THR A 164 7.20 -20.84 17.26
CA THR A 164 6.31 -21.68 16.44
C THR A 164 4.99 -20.99 16.15
N ILE A 165 4.33 -20.41 17.16
CA ILE A 165 3.08 -19.66 16.97
C ILE A 165 3.30 -18.48 16.02
N ILE A 166 4.37 -17.71 16.21
CA ILE A 166 4.71 -16.58 15.33
C ILE A 166 4.92 -17.04 13.89
N LEU A 167 5.64 -18.15 13.65
CA LEU A 167 5.80 -18.68 12.29
C LEU A 167 4.47 -19.10 11.68
N ILE A 168 3.59 -19.77 12.43
CA ILE A 168 2.27 -20.17 11.93
C ILE A 168 1.47 -18.93 11.52
N LEU A 169 1.42 -17.91 12.36
CA LEU A 169 0.75 -16.64 12.05
C LEU A 169 1.38 -15.96 10.83
N ALA A 170 2.72 -15.92 10.75
CA ALA A 170 3.45 -15.38 9.61
C ALA A 170 3.07 -16.10 8.31
N VAL A 171 3.00 -17.44 8.31
CA VAL A 171 2.58 -18.23 7.14
C VAL A 171 1.12 -17.95 6.76
N ILE A 172 0.21 -17.88 7.73
CA ILE A 172 -1.20 -17.54 7.47
C ILE A 172 -1.31 -16.17 6.80
N ILE A 173 -0.60 -15.17 7.35
CA ILE A 173 -0.56 -13.81 6.80
C ILE A 173 0.07 -13.81 5.39
N ALA A 174 1.16 -14.58 5.18
CA ALA A 174 1.87 -14.68 3.91
C ALA A 174 0.99 -15.16 2.75
N VAL A 175 0.07 -16.08 3.05
CA VAL A 175 -0.87 -16.66 2.08
C VAL A 175 -1.98 -15.66 1.76
N ASN A 176 -2.46 -14.90 2.75
CA ASN A 176 -3.59 -13.99 2.59
C ASN A 176 -3.23 -12.57 2.14
N GLN A 177 -1.94 -12.19 2.15
CA GLN A 177 -1.50 -10.84 1.86
C GLN A 177 -1.98 -10.29 0.50
N ARG A 178 -2.04 -11.13 -0.54
CA ARG A 178 -2.42 -10.69 -1.89
C ARG A 178 -3.86 -10.18 -1.91
N HIS A 179 -4.76 -10.92 -1.27
CA HIS A 179 -6.15 -10.54 -1.14
C HIS A 179 -6.28 -9.28 -0.28
N TYR A 180 -5.57 -9.22 0.85
CA TYR A 180 -5.57 -8.07 1.75
C TYR A 180 -5.13 -6.77 1.06
N VAL A 181 -4.02 -6.79 0.31
CA VAL A 181 -3.54 -5.60 -0.41
C VAL A 181 -4.53 -5.15 -1.47
N ARG A 182 -5.17 -6.07 -2.20
CA ARG A 182 -6.23 -5.74 -3.17
C ARG A 182 -7.43 -5.09 -2.51
N GLN A 183 -7.89 -5.64 -1.39
CA GLN A 183 -9.01 -5.07 -0.64
C GLN A 183 -8.69 -3.63 -0.16
N ARG A 184 -7.45 -3.36 0.28
CA ARG A 184 -7.04 -2.00 0.66
C ARG A 184 -6.94 -1.06 -0.54
N ALA A 185 -6.49 -1.54 -1.70
CA ALA A 185 -6.50 -0.75 -2.93
C ALA A 185 -7.92 -0.36 -3.36
N GLU A 186 -8.89 -1.26 -3.17
CA GLU A 186 -10.30 -1.02 -3.47
C GLU A 186 -10.91 0.01 -2.51
N ARG A 187 -10.69 -0.11 -1.20
CA ARG A 187 -11.13 0.90 -0.22
C ARG A 187 -10.52 2.27 -0.47
N TYR A 188 -9.26 2.31 -0.90
CA TYR A 188 -8.64 3.57 -1.33
C TYR A 188 -9.37 4.16 -2.54
N ALA A 189 -9.73 3.35 -3.54
CA ALA A 189 -10.53 3.81 -4.67
C ALA A 189 -11.94 4.29 -4.25
N GLU A 190 -12.61 3.57 -3.35
CA GLU A 190 -13.91 4.00 -2.77
C GLU A 190 -13.81 5.41 -2.20
N SER A 191 -12.81 5.66 -1.35
CA SER A 191 -12.61 7.00 -0.78
C SER A 191 -12.14 8.03 -1.80
N PHE A 192 -11.38 7.62 -2.81
CA PHE A 192 -10.94 8.52 -3.89
C PHE A 192 -12.15 9.07 -4.64
N PHE A 193 -13.09 8.20 -5.03
CA PHE A 193 -14.28 8.62 -5.76
C PHE A 193 -15.36 9.27 -4.87
N SER A 194 -15.42 8.91 -3.58
CA SER A 194 -16.22 9.67 -2.61
C SER A 194 -15.73 11.11 -2.51
N THR A 195 -14.41 11.30 -2.39
CA THR A 195 -13.78 12.64 -2.33
C THR A 195 -13.98 13.40 -3.64
N LEU A 196 -14.00 12.71 -4.79
CA LEU A 196 -14.32 13.31 -6.08
C LEU A 196 -15.75 13.88 -6.11
N GLY A 197 -16.71 13.15 -5.53
CA GLY A 197 -18.10 13.61 -5.41
C GLY A 197 -18.19 14.91 -4.61
N ASP A 198 -17.56 14.95 -3.44
CA ASP A 198 -17.51 16.13 -2.56
C ASP A 198 -16.88 17.37 -3.24
N PHE A 199 -16.05 17.17 -4.25
CA PHE A 199 -15.38 18.23 -5.02
C PHE A 199 -16.21 18.79 -6.18
N SER A 200 -17.25 18.07 -6.59
CA SER A 200 -18.08 18.40 -7.75
C SER A 200 -19.39 19.12 -7.39
N GLU A 201 -19.67 19.26 -6.10
CA GLU A 201 -20.74 20.12 -5.55
C GLU A 201 -20.29 21.58 -5.41
#